data_AF-A0A951RK76-F1
#
_entry.id   AF-A0A951RK76-F1
#
_cell.length_a   1.000
_cell.length_b   1.000
_cell.length_c   1.000
_cell.angle_alpha   90.00
_cell.angle_beta   90.00
_cell.angle_gamma   90.00
#
_symmetry.space_group_name_H-M   'P 1'
#
loop_
_entity.id
_entity.type
_entity.pdbx_description
1 polymer ?
#
loop_
_entity_poly.entity_id
_entity_poly.type
_entity_poly.pdbx_seq_one_letter_code
_entity_poly.pdbx_strand_id
1 'polypeptide(L)'
;MSMFCFQCQEAAKGTGCTIKGVCGKEPELASIMDVLMYQLRGMAVYNNMAKEKGLDTSKEDQFIFEGLFMTITNANFDHQRFISKIREGFEVRIALEKKLEEAGVKINKDELPEAAKWYAYTPGEYERKAQQVGVLQMSPNEDVRSLRELTIYG
;
A
#
# COMPACT_ATOMS: atom_id res chain seq x y z
N MET A 1 5.85 7.68 18.20
CA MET A 1 4.46 7.27 17.91
C MET A 1 4.51 5.83 17.45
N SER A 2 3.65 4.95 17.95
CA SER A 2 3.63 3.53 17.55
C SER A 2 2.85 3.32 16.25
N MET A 3 1.92 4.23 15.92
CA MET A 3 1.16 4.25 14.68
C MET A 3 0.70 5.68 14.34
N PHE A 4 0.09 5.87 13.16
CA PHE A 4 -0.76 7.03 12.86
C PHE A 4 -1.89 6.61 11.94
N CYS A 5 -3.14 6.77 12.36
CA CYS A 5 -4.30 6.47 11.52
C CYS A 5 -5.46 7.41 11.83
N PHE A 6 -6.03 8.03 10.79
CA PHE A 6 -7.11 9.03 10.90
C PHE A 6 -8.24 8.82 9.88
N GLN A 7 -8.36 7.61 9.32
CA GLN A 7 -9.30 7.32 8.22
C GLN A 7 -10.79 7.32 8.64
N CYS A 8 -11.09 7.09 9.92
CA CYS A 8 -12.45 6.99 10.42
C CYS A 8 -12.85 8.20 11.25
N GLN A 9 -14.15 8.47 11.31
CA GLN A 9 -14.72 9.57 12.07
C GLN A 9 -14.42 9.49 13.58
N GLU A 10 -14.25 8.27 14.12
CA GLU A 10 -13.96 8.01 15.53
C GLU A 10 -12.47 8.16 15.91
N ALA A 11 -11.62 8.65 15.00
CA ALA A 11 -10.18 8.81 15.27
C ALA A 11 -9.95 9.63 16.55
N ALA A 12 -8.95 9.23 17.35
CA ALA A 12 -8.70 9.83 18.65
C ALA A 12 -8.55 11.36 18.56
N LYS A 13 -9.30 12.07 19.42
CA LYS A 13 -9.38 13.55 19.48
C LYS A 13 -9.81 14.24 18.18
N GLY A 14 -10.35 13.50 17.21
CA GLY A 14 -10.63 14.03 15.87
C GLY A 14 -9.37 14.37 15.06
N THR A 15 -8.18 13.91 15.48
CA THR A 15 -6.90 14.24 14.82
C THR A 15 -6.17 13.01 14.29
N GLY A 16 -6.27 11.87 14.98
CA GLY A 16 -5.58 10.64 14.59
C GLY A 16 -5.20 9.76 15.78
N CYS A 17 -5.28 8.44 15.59
CA CYS A 17 -4.86 7.45 16.56
C CYS A 17 -3.33 7.24 16.49
N THR A 18 -2.63 7.40 17.62
CA THR A 18 -1.14 7.36 17.67
C THR A 18 -0.54 6.28 18.57
N ILE A 19 -1.37 5.64 19.41
CA ILE A 19 -0.98 4.59 20.35
C ILE A 19 -1.69 3.28 20.05
N LYS A 20 -3.00 3.33 19.85
CA LYS A 20 -3.89 2.23 19.44
C LYS A 20 -5.13 2.84 18.77
N GLY A 21 -5.72 2.14 17.81
CA GLY A 21 -6.96 2.58 17.17
C GLY A 21 -8.15 2.53 18.13
N VAL A 22 -9.04 3.53 18.05
CA VAL A 22 -10.33 3.51 18.78
C VAL A 22 -11.18 2.30 18.37
N CYS A 23 -11.08 1.89 17.11
CA CYS A 23 -11.67 0.66 16.57
C CYS A 23 -11.01 -0.65 17.06
N GLY A 24 -10.01 -0.57 17.95
CA GLY A 24 -9.27 -1.73 18.45
C GLY A 24 -8.06 -2.16 17.61
N LYS A 25 -7.77 -1.49 16.49
CA LYS A 25 -6.61 -1.78 15.64
C LYS A 25 -5.28 -1.57 16.40
N GLU A 26 -4.50 -2.63 16.52
CA GLU A 26 -3.17 -2.59 17.14
C GLU A 26 -2.12 -1.90 16.24
N PRO A 27 -1.07 -1.29 16.81
CA PRO A 27 -0.03 -0.58 16.04
C PRO A 27 0.69 -1.43 15.00
N GLU A 28 0.94 -2.70 15.31
CA GLU A 28 1.59 -3.65 14.41
C GLU A 28 0.72 -3.90 13.19
N LEU A 29 -0.59 -4.04 13.39
CA LEU A 29 -1.56 -4.19 12.32
C LEU A 29 -1.69 -2.91 11.48
N ALA A 30 -1.71 -1.73 12.11
CA ALA A 30 -1.71 -0.47 11.38
C ALA A 30 -0.44 -0.31 10.52
N SER A 31 0.71 -0.67 11.08
CA SER A 31 2.01 -0.61 10.41
C SER A 31 2.06 -1.53 9.18
N ILE A 32 1.55 -2.76 9.28
CA ILE A 32 1.52 -3.67 8.12
C ILE A 32 0.50 -3.25 7.06
N MET A 33 -0.63 -2.63 7.46
CA MET A 33 -1.57 -2.01 6.51
C MET A 33 -0.88 -0.90 5.71
N ASP A 34 -0.08 -0.04 6.35
CA ASP A 34 0.69 1.00 5.66
C ASP A 34 1.68 0.42 4.63
N VAL A 35 2.34 -0.70 4.96
CA VAL A 35 3.23 -1.42 4.02
C VAL A 35 2.46 -1.99 2.84
N LEU A 36 1.27 -2.58 3.06
CA LEU A 36 0.42 -3.05 1.97
C LEU A 36 0.02 -1.88 1.07
N MET A 37 -0.46 -0.77 1.63
CA MET A 37 -0.81 0.44 0.87
C MET A 37 0.38 0.96 0.05
N TYR A 38 1.58 0.91 0.63
CA TYR A 38 2.80 1.27 -0.06
C TYR A 38 3.08 0.37 -1.27
N GLN A 39 2.96 -0.95 -1.10
CA GLN A 39 3.14 -1.90 -2.19
C GLN A 39 2.10 -1.73 -3.30
N LEU A 40 0.83 -1.50 -2.94
CA LEU A 40 -0.26 -1.27 -3.90
C LEU A 40 0.01 -0.04 -4.78
N ARG A 41 0.55 1.04 -4.21
CA ARG A 41 1.00 2.21 -5.00
C ARG A 41 2.07 1.82 -6.02
N GLY A 42 3.02 0.98 -5.63
CA GLY A 42 4.04 0.44 -6.53
C GLY A 42 3.46 -0.44 -7.63
N MET A 43 2.50 -1.29 -7.31
CA MET A 43 1.79 -2.12 -8.29
C MET A 43 0.97 -1.28 -9.27
N ALA A 44 0.32 -0.22 -8.80
CA ALA A 44 -0.48 0.68 -9.63
C ALA A 44 0.36 1.37 -10.74
N VAL A 45 1.65 1.65 -10.48
CA VAL A 45 2.56 2.20 -11.50
C VAL A 45 2.70 1.24 -12.69
N TYR A 46 3.00 -0.03 -12.44
CA TYR A 46 3.10 -1.04 -13.49
C TYR A 46 1.73 -1.33 -14.14
N ASN A 47 0.66 -1.36 -13.34
CA ASN A 47 -0.70 -1.60 -13.83
C ASN A 47 -1.11 -0.51 -14.84
N ASN A 48 -0.83 0.76 -14.53
CA ASN A 48 -1.09 1.87 -15.45
C ASN A 48 -0.29 1.73 -16.76
N MET A 49 0.99 1.36 -16.69
CA MET A 49 1.80 1.10 -17.90
C MET A 49 1.19 -0.03 -18.76
N ALA A 50 0.65 -1.07 -18.12
CA ALA A 50 0.02 -2.18 -18.84
C ALA A 50 -1.28 -1.76 -19.52
N LYS A 51 -2.10 -0.95 -18.83
CA LYS A 51 -3.33 -0.37 -19.38
C LYS A 51 -3.05 0.55 -20.56
N GLU A 52 -2.01 1.39 -20.49
CA GLU A 52 -1.59 2.25 -21.61
C GLU A 52 -1.20 1.45 -22.88
N LYS A 53 -0.80 0.19 -22.70
CA LYS A 53 -0.48 -0.73 -23.80
C LYS A 53 -1.66 -1.63 -24.21
N GLY A 54 -2.84 -1.43 -23.61
CA GLY A 54 -4.03 -2.23 -23.89
C GLY A 54 -3.91 -3.68 -23.43
N LEU A 55 -3.02 -3.97 -22.45
CA LEU A 55 -2.91 -5.29 -21.85
C LEU A 55 -4.07 -5.51 -20.87
N ASP A 56 -4.58 -6.74 -20.80
CA ASP A 56 -5.55 -7.11 -19.76
C ASP A 56 -4.91 -7.05 -18.37
N THR A 57 -5.52 -6.32 -17.44
CA THR A 57 -5.03 -6.16 -16.06
C THR A 57 -6.05 -6.60 -15.02
N SER A 58 -7.05 -7.40 -15.41
CA SER A 58 -8.18 -7.76 -14.54
C SER A 58 -7.72 -8.42 -13.21
N LYS A 59 -6.64 -9.21 -13.26
CA LYS A 59 -6.07 -9.86 -12.07
C LYS A 59 -5.43 -8.84 -11.12
N GLU A 60 -4.65 -7.91 -11.67
CA GLU A 60 -3.97 -6.86 -10.91
C GLU A 60 -4.97 -5.84 -10.35
N ASP A 61 -6.00 -5.51 -11.13
CA ASP A 61 -7.11 -4.68 -10.70
C ASP A 61 -7.84 -5.31 -9.51
N GLN A 62 -8.23 -6.59 -9.62
CA GLN A 62 -8.85 -7.32 -8.51
C GLN A 62 -7.94 -7.34 -7.29
N PHE A 63 -6.64 -7.62 -7.46
CA PHE A 63 -5.69 -7.64 -6.36
C PHE A 63 -5.60 -6.28 -5.64
N ILE A 64 -5.54 -5.19 -6.40
CA ILE A 64 -5.51 -3.82 -5.85
C ILE A 64 -6.80 -3.53 -5.09
N PHE A 65 -7.97 -3.85 -5.67
CA PHE A 65 -9.26 -3.64 -5.02
C PHE A 65 -9.38 -4.42 -3.70
N GLU A 66 -8.99 -5.69 -3.69
CA GLU A 66 -8.99 -6.50 -2.46
C GLU A 66 -8.03 -5.94 -1.41
N GLY A 67 -6.84 -5.49 -1.83
CA GLY A 67 -5.85 -4.88 -0.94
C GLY A 67 -6.36 -3.60 -0.29
N LEU A 68 -7.01 -2.73 -1.05
CA LEU A 68 -7.66 -1.51 -0.55
C LEU A 68 -8.82 -1.85 0.40
N PHE A 69 -9.67 -2.80 0.01
CA PHE A 69 -10.84 -3.16 0.81
C PHE A 69 -10.46 -3.74 2.18
N MET A 70 -9.39 -4.53 2.24
CA MET A 70 -8.90 -5.11 3.48
C MET A 70 -8.37 -4.08 4.50
N THR A 71 -7.99 -2.87 4.07
CA THR A 71 -7.48 -1.81 4.98
C THR A 71 -8.58 -0.88 5.52
N ILE A 72 -9.82 -1.04 5.03
CA ILE A 72 -10.99 -0.30 5.52
C ILE A 72 -11.23 -0.59 7.00
N THR A 73 -11.73 0.42 7.73
CA THR A 73 -12.06 0.32 9.15
C THR A 73 -12.98 -0.86 9.42
N ASN A 74 -12.61 -1.72 10.37
CA ASN A 74 -13.34 -2.94 10.77
C ASN A 74 -13.46 -4.03 9.70
N ALA A 75 -12.72 -3.95 8.58
CA ALA A 75 -12.76 -4.97 7.54
C ALA A 75 -11.95 -6.22 7.90
N ASN A 76 -10.72 -6.05 8.40
CA ASN A 76 -9.83 -7.17 8.69
C ASN A 76 -8.84 -6.87 9.81
N PHE A 77 -8.78 -7.76 10.81
CA PHE A 77 -7.84 -7.68 11.94
C PHE A 77 -6.80 -8.82 11.98
N ASP A 78 -6.79 -9.70 10.97
CA ASP A 78 -5.84 -10.81 10.87
C ASP A 78 -4.50 -10.33 10.28
N HIS A 79 -3.52 -10.15 11.15
CA HIS A 79 -2.17 -9.74 10.78
C HIS A 79 -1.50 -10.68 9.76
N GLN A 80 -1.70 -12.00 9.86
CA GLN A 80 -1.07 -12.96 8.95
C GLN A 80 -1.66 -12.88 7.54
N ARG A 81 -2.92 -12.49 7.42
CA ARG A 81 -3.56 -12.24 6.12
C ARG A 81 -2.88 -11.07 5.39
N PHE A 82 -2.49 -10.00 6.08
CA PHE A 82 -1.74 -8.89 5.47
C PHE A 82 -0.34 -9.29 5.02
N ILE A 83 0.40 -10.04 5.84
CA ILE A 83 1.72 -10.59 5.45
C ILE A 83 1.59 -11.43 4.18
N SER A 84 0.58 -12.31 4.15
CA SER A 84 0.34 -13.20 3.02
C SER A 84 -0.04 -12.40 1.76
N LYS A 85 -0.89 -11.38 1.91
CA LYS A 85 -1.27 -10.50 0.79
C LYS A 85 -0.08 -9.72 0.25
N ILE A 86 0.82 -9.22 1.10
CA ILE A 86 2.06 -8.54 0.67
C ILE A 86 2.95 -9.49 -0.13
N ARG A 87 3.11 -10.75 0.31
CA ARG A 87 3.89 -11.75 -0.44
C ARG A 87 3.29 -12.01 -1.82
N GLU A 88 1.98 -12.28 -1.88
CA GLU A 88 1.23 -12.43 -3.12
C GLU A 88 1.40 -11.21 -4.04
N GLY A 89 1.40 -9.99 -3.47
CA GLY A 89 1.58 -8.76 -4.22
C GLY A 89 2.91 -8.66 -4.96
N PHE A 90 3.99 -9.23 -4.41
CA PHE A 90 5.26 -9.31 -5.14
C PHE A 90 5.20 -10.29 -6.30
N GLU A 91 4.55 -11.44 -6.13
CA GLU A 91 4.36 -12.43 -7.20
C GLU A 91 3.52 -11.85 -8.35
N VAL A 92 2.42 -11.17 -8.03
CA VAL A 92 1.57 -10.46 -8.99
C VAL A 92 2.37 -9.40 -9.74
N ARG A 93 3.18 -8.60 -9.03
CA ARG A 93 4.00 -7.56 -9.66
C ARG A 93 5.07 -8.16 -10.59
N ILE A 94 5.75 -9.23 -10.18
CA ILE A 94 6.75 -9.91 -11.02
C ILE A 94 6.10 -10.46 -12.30
N ALA A 95 4.91 -11.05 -12.19
CA ALA A 95 4.17 -11.53 -13.35
C ALA A 95 3.77 -10.38 -14.30
N LEU A 96 3.35 -9.25 -13.75
CA LEU A 96 3.02 -8.06 -14.53
C LEU A 96 4.24 -7.43 -15.21
N GLU A 97 5.38 -7.33 -14.51
CA GLU A 97 6.66 -6.89 -15.08
C GLU A 97 7.03 -7.75 -16.29
N LYS A 98 6.94 -9.08 -16.16
CA LYS A 98 7.19 -10.00 -17.27
C LYS A 98 6.23 -9.78 -18.45
N LYS A 99 4.94 -9.57 -18.17
CA LYS A 99 3.93 -9.29 -19.20
C LYS A 99 4.23 -8.00 -19.97
N LEU A 100 4.70 -6.97 -19.27
CA LEU A 100 5.13 -5.71 -19.87
C LEU A 100 6.38 -5.88 -20.75
N GLU A 101 7.36 -6.66 -20.29
CA GLU A 101 8.55 -7.00 -21.07
C GLU A 101 8.20 -7.76 -22.36
N GLU A 102 7.30 -8.75 -22.27
CA GLU A 102 6.80 -9.51 -23.43
C GLU A 102 6.03 -8.63 -24.42
N ALA A 103 5.36 -7.59 -23.94
CA ALA A 103 4.70 -6.57 -24.76
C ALA A 103 5.67 -5.50 -25.33
N GLY A 104 6.98 -5.65 -25.10
CA GLY A 104 8.02 -4.75 -25.61
C GLY A 104 8.13 -3.42 -24.87
N VAL A 105 7.59 -3.33 -23.64
CA VAL A 105 7.69 -2.13 -22.82
C VAL A 105 9.07 -2.08 -22.17
N LYS A 106 9.84 -1.03 -22.48
CA LYS A 106 11.11 -0.76 -21.81
C LYS A 106 10.84 -0.01 -20.51
N ILE A 107 10.99 -0.70 -19.39
CA ILE A 107 10.81 -0.11 -18.06
C ILE A 107 12.16 0.45 -17.58
N ASN A 108 12.27 1.77 -17.50
CA ASN A 108 13.41 2.38 -16.84
C ASN A 108 13.21 2.34 -15.32
N LYS A 109 13.80 1.35 -14.65
CA LYS A 109 13.66 1.17 -13.20
C LYS A 109 14.18 2.37 -12.41
N ASP A 110 15.08 3.19 -12.92
CA ASP A 110 15.63 4.34 -12.18
C ASP A 110 14.62 5.49 -12.04
N GLU A 111 13.76 5.66 -13.03
CA GLU A 111 12.72 6.71 -13.06
C GLU A 111 11.48 6.35 -12.24
N LEU A 112 11.35 5.10 -11.79
CA LEU A 112 10.19 4.66 -11.03
C LEU A 112 10.22 5.19 -9.58
N PRO A 113 9.04 5.45 -8.98
CA PRO A 113 8.93 5.71 -7.55
C PRO A 113 9.50 4.56 -6.71
N GLU A 114 9.99 4.83 -5.50
CA GLU A 114 10.58 3.80 -4.62
C GLU A 114 9.60 2.65 -4.35
N ALA A 115 8.30 2.93 -4.24
CA ALA A 115 7.25 1.92 -4.08
C ALA A 115 7.24 0.85 -5.19
N ALA A 116 7.54 1.24 -6.43
CA ALA A 116 7.59 0.33 -7.58
C ALA A 116 8.93 -0.43 -7.66
N LYS A 117 9.96 0.02 -6.94
CA LYS A 117 11.30 -0.58 -6.90
C LYS A 117 11.51 -1.48 -5.69
N TRP A 118 10.77 -1.22 -4.61
CA TRP A 118 10.95 -1.89 -3.33
C TRP A 118 10.49 -3.35 -3.39
N TYR A 119 11.38 -4.27 -3.02
CA TYR A 119 11.11 -5.70 -2.81
C TYR A 119 11.48 -6.09 -1.38
N ALA A 120 10.79 -7.08 -0.83
CA ALA A 120 11.09 -7.65 0.48
C ALA A 120 10.63 -9.10 0.56
N TYR A 121 11.43 -9.94 1.23
CA TYR A 121 11.23 -11.38 1.27
C TYR A 121 11.00 -11.90 2.70
N THR A 122 11.31 -11.08 3.69
CA THR A 122 11.26 -11.46 5.11
C THR A 122 10.34 -10.53 5.93
N PRO A 123 9.73 -11.02 7.01
CA PRO A 123 8.92 -10.18 7.90
C PRO A 123 9.67 -8.96 8.45
N GLY A 124 10.95 -9.10 8.80
CA GLY A 124 11.76 -7.99 9.31
C GLY A 124 12.03 -6.88 8.28
N GLU A 125 11.93 -7.15 6.98
CA GLU A 125 11.95 -6.12 5.95
C GLU A 125 10.65 -5.32 5.89
N TYR A 126 9.51 -5.97 6.15
CA TYR A 126 8.21 -5.30 6.22
C TYR A 126 8.18 -4.34 7.42
N GLU A 127 8.66 -4.79 8.59
CA GLU A 127 8.74 -3.95 9.80
C GLU A 127 9.62 -2.72 9.58
N ARG A 128 10.80 -2.89 8.96
CA ARG A 128 11.68 -1.76 8.62
C ARG A 128 11.02 -0.78 7.65
N LYS A 129 10.32 -1.30 6.63
CA LYS A 129 9.62 -0.45 5.67
C LYS A 129 8.43 0.28 6.32
N ALA A 130 7.71 -0.36 7.23
CA ALA A 130 6.56 0.24 7.92
C ALA A 130 6.91 1.54 8.64
N GLN A 131 8.11 1.64 9.22
CA GLN A 131 8.60 2.85 9.88
C GLN A 131 8.81 4.04 8.92
N GLN A 132 8.81 3.81 7.61
CA GLN A 132 9.18 4.77 6.58
C GLN A 132 8.01 5.17 5.66
N VAL A 133 6.89 4.46 5.69
CA VAL A 133 5.84 4.60 4.65
C VAL A 133 4.45 4.94 5.16
N GLY A 134 4.30 5.17 6.45
CA GLY A 134 3.04 5.63 7.03
C GLY A 134 2.61 7.02 6.53
N VAL A 135 1.39 7.40 6.90
CA VAL A 135 0.74 8.65 6.48
C VAL A 135 1.62 9.89 6.72
N LEU A 136 2.32 9.95 7.86
CA LEU A 136 3.17 11.10 8.22
C LEU A 136 4.47 11.15 7.40
N GLN A 137 4.98 10.00 6.95
CA GLN A 137 6.22 9.91 6.17
C GLN A 137 5.98 10.20 4.68
N MET A 138 4.73 10.10 4.21
CA MET A 138 4.39 10.32 2.80
C MET A 138 4.69 11.75 2.32
N SER A 139 4.52 12.76 3.19
CA SER A 139 4.80 14.16 2.88
C SER A 139 4.95 14.98 4.17
N PRO A 140 5.98 15.85 4.27
CA PRO A 140 6.08 16.81 5.37
C PRO A 140 5.00 17.90 5.27
N ASN A 141 4.55 18.23 4.05
CA ASN A 141 3.48 19.20 3.81
C ASN A 141 2.11 18.59 4.15
N GLU A 142 1.37 19.27 5.03
CA GLU A 142 0.06 18.84 5.53
C GLU A 142 -1.04 18.87 4.47
N ASP A 143 -1.10 19.88 3.61
CA ASP A 143 -2.11 19.99 2.55
C ASP A 143 -1.94 18.86 1.53
N VAL A 144 -0.68 18.57 1.16
CA VAL A 144 -0.37 17.44 0.26
C VAL A 144 -0.76 16.12 0.90
N ARG A 145 -0.50 15.96 2.20
CA ARG A 145 -0.90 14.76 2.95
C ARG A 145 -2.42 14.63 3.02
N SER A 146 -3.12 15.73 3.32
CA SER A 146 -4.58 15.82 3.37
C SER A 146 -5.21 15.38 2.05
N LEU A 147 -4.81 15.98 0.92
CA LEU A 147 -5.38 15.67 -0.39
C LEU A 147 -5.10 14.23 -0.84
N ARG A 148 -3.89 13.72 -0.56
CA ARG A 148 -3.53 12.34 -0.90
C ARG A 148 -4.34 11.33 -0.10
N GLU A 149 -4.44 11.50 1.21
CA GLU A 149 -5.20 10.58 2.06
C GLU A 149 -6.70 10.69 1.79
N LEU A 150 -7.23 11.90 1.52
CA LEU A 150 -8.62 12.08 1.06
C LEU A 150 -8.92 11.27 -0.20
N THR A 151 -7.98 11.26 -1.16
CA THR A 151 -8.12 10.48 -2.40
C THR A 151 -8.03 8.98 -2.15
N ILE A 152 -7.24 8.55 -1.18
CA ILE A 152 -7.05 7.13 -0.85
C ILE A 152 -8.23 6.57 -0.05
N TYR A 153 -8.90 7.40 0.76
CA TYR A 153 -10.05 6.99 1.58
C TYR A 153 -11.41 7.08 0.87
N GLY A 154 -11.49 7.86 -0.21
CA GLY A 154 -12.69 7.99 -1.04
C GLY A 154 -12.87 6.80 -1.98
#